data_AF-A0A091H9Z1-F1
#
_entry.id   AF-A0A091H9Z1-F1
#
_cell.length_a   1.000
_cell.length_b   1.000
_cell.length_c   1.000
_cell.angle_alpha   90.00
_cell.angle_beta   90.00
_cell.angle_gamma   90.00
#
_symmetry.space_group_name_H-M   'P 1'
#
loop_
_entity.id
_entity.type
_entity.pdbx_description
1 polymer ?
#
loop_
_entity_poly.entity_id
_entity_poly.type
_entity_poly.pdbx_seq_one_letter_code
_entity_poly.pdbx_strand_id
1 'polypeptide(L)'
;AISGTQAMFCFRFLFSGALAYQERSLHFYFKFTLLQAELGKPQRNCYTLPGIDFSYGLYIHRRDGGVPEAIGHWNTAKPTTVLPQKMPRDFIAMNRDALKAGYTTAHQFNLYYKAKDIRRKDEEKNRFKICPPKAPAGFTYGIKTRPSTPLFDLLQHKYKELWMEQQRALATAERAEKKKKGKVCETRTTLLRKQRVPAKEESFWHLPHLEKV
;
A
#
# COMPACT_ATOMS: atom_id res chain seq x y z
N ALA A 1 25.42 -7.96 -65.01
CA ALA A 1 25.78 -9.26 -65.60
C ALA A 1 26.75 -9.96 -64.67
N ILE A 2 26.29 -10.96 -63.90
CA ILE A 2 27.14 -11.75 -63.01
C ILE A 2 27.08 -13.17 -63.54
N SER A 3 28.18 -13.60 -64.16
CA SER A 3 28.36 -14.94 -64.71
C SER A 3 28.48 -15.94 -63.55
N GLY A 4 27.40 -16.65 -63.24
CA GLY A 4 27.43 -17.75 -62.28
C GLY A 4 28.06 -18.99 -62.92
N THR A 5 29.23 -19.39 -62.45
CA THR A 5 29.84 -20.68 -62.76
C THR A 5 28.98 -21.81 -62.21
N GLN A 6 28.38 -22.61 -63.09
CA GLN A 6 27.65 -23.82 -62.73
C GLN A 6 28.66 -24.94 -62.44
N ALA A 7 28.86 -25.28 -61.18
CA ALA A 7 29.54 -26.52 -60.82
C ALA A 7 28.50 -27.65 -60.69
N MET A 8 28.54 -28.58 -61.64
CA MET A 8 27.75 -29.81 -61.62
C MET A 8 28.51 -30.87 -60.79
N PHE A 9 28.00 -31.20 -59.61
CA PHE A 9 28.46 -32.36 -58.85
C PHE A 9 27.43 -33.49 -58.95
N CYS A 10 27.76 -34.52 -59.74
CA CYS A 10 26.99 -35.76 -59.81
C CYS A 10 27.48 -36.72 -58.73
N PHE A 11 26.74 -36.83 -57.61
CA PHE A 11 26.96 -37.92 -56.66
C PHE A 11 26.11 -39.13 -57.06
N ARG A 12 26.77 -40.20 -57.51
CA ARG A 12 26.14 -41.52 -57.67
C ARG A 12 26.14 -42.21 -56.32
N PHE A 13 24.97 -42.30 -55.67
CA PHE A 13 24.78 -43.19 -54.53
C PHE A 13 24.38 -44.58 -55.04
N LEU A 14 25.29 -45.54 -54.91
CA LEU A 14 24.99 -46.96 -55.11
C LEU A 14 24.40 -47.50 -53.80
N PHE A 15 23.07 -47.67 -53.76
CA PHE A 15 22.43 -48.43 -52.70
C PHE A 15 22.60 -49.93 -53.00
N SER A 16 23.41 -50.61 -52.21
CA SER A 16 23.49 -52.07 -52.20
C SER A 16 22.37 -52.62 -51.31
N GLY A 17 21.33 -53.15 -51.94
CA GLY A 17 20.23 -53.84 -51.29
C GLY A 17 19.56 -54.78 -52.29
N ALA A 18 19.49 -56.06 -51.95
CA ALA A 18 19.10 -57.15 -52.83
C ALA A 18 17.71 -56.95 -53.46
N LEU A 19 17.61 -57.38 -54.73
CA LEU A 19 16.45 -57.48 -55.63
C LEU A 19 16.22 -56.27 -56.57
N ALA A 20 16.41 -56.56 -57.86
CA ALA A 20 16.07 -55.78 -59.06
C ALA A 20 16.79 -54.41 -59.22
N TYR A 21 17.85 -54.44 -60.02
CA TYR A 21 18.55 -53.28 -60.58
C TYR A 21 17.58 -52.46 -61.43
N GLN A 22 17.11 -51.32 -60.92
CA GLN A 22 16.45 -50.30 -61.73
C GLN A 22 17.17 -48.96 -61.49
N GLU A 23 17.98 -48.55 -62.47
CA GLU A 23 18.62 -47.23 -62.48
C GLU A 23 17.56 -46.13 -62.61
N ARG A 24 17.04 -45.66 -61.48
CA ARG A 24 16.31 -44.39 -61.42
C ARG A 24 17.23 -43.35 -60.80
N SER A 25 17.93 -42.64 -61.68
CA SER A 25 18.62 -41.39 -61.34
C SER A 25 17.58 -40.35 -60.92
N LEU A 26 17.39 -40.19 -59.61
CA LEU A 26 16.58 -39.10 -59.06
C LEU A 26 17.45 -37.83 -59.05
N HIS A 27 17.21 -36.95 -60.02
CA HIS A 27 17.84 -35.64 -60.09
C HIS A 27 17.19 -34.68 -59.08
N PHE A 28 17.76 -34.59 -57.88
CA PHE A 28 17.39 -33.54 -56.93
C PHE A 28 18.18 -32.26 -57.23
N TYR A 29 17.50 -31.25 -57.77
CA TYR A 29 18.06 -29.92 -57.98
C TYR A 29 17.98 -29.11 -56.68
N PHE A 30 19.00 -29.21 -55.83
CA PHE A 30 19.16 -28.28 -54.71
C PHE A 30 19.98 -27.06 -55.16
N LYS A 31 19.31 -25.93 -55.35
CA LYS A 31 19.93 -24.66 -55.74
C LYS A 31 20.52 -23.96 -54.51
N PHE A 32 21.68 -24.41 -54.04
CA PHE A 32 22.44 -23.70 -53.00
C PHE A 32 23.29 -22.62 -53.65
N THR A 33 22.83 -21.38 -53.67
CA THR A 33 23.69 -20.23 -54.00
C THR A 33 24.57 -19.93 -52.79
N LEU A 34 25.75 -20.55 -52.73
CA LEU A 34 26.78 -20.21 -51.74
C LEU A 34 27.36 -18.84 -52.11
N LEU A 35 26.93 -17.79 -51.39
CA LEU A 35 27.55 -16.47 -51.47
C LEU A 35 28.99 -16.59 -50.94
N GLN A 36 29.95 -16.27 -51.80
CA GLN A 36 31.37 -16.28 -51.45
C GLN A 36 31.62 -15.25 -50.34
N ALA A 37 32.26 -15.67 -49.25
CA ALA A 37 32.66 -14.77 -48.17
C ALA A 37 33.83 -13.89 -48.64
N GLU A 38 33.65 -12.56 -48.56
CA GLU A 38 34.71 -11.60 -48.89
C GLU A 38 35.69 -11.49 -47.70
N LEU A 39 36.97 -11.76 -47.94
CA LEU A 39 38.01 -11.67 -46.90
C LEU A 39 38.08 -10.25 -46.36
N GLY A 40 38.10 -10.11 -45.03
CA GLY A 40 38.19 -8.83 -44.33
C GLY A 40 36.85 -8.09 -44.14
N LYS A 41 35.73 -8.63 -44.62
CA LYS A 41 34.39 -8.07 -44.36
C LYS A 41 33.57 -9.00 -43.46
N PRO A 42 32.67 -8.45 -42.63
CA PRO A 42 31.73 -9.27 -41.89
C PRO A 42 30.79 -10.00 -42.85
N GLN A 43 30.26 -11.14 -42.41
CA GLN A 43 29.28 -11.91 -43.17
C GLN A 43 28.09 -11.03 -43.56
N ARG A 44 27.71 -11.08 -44.84
CA ARG A 44 26.57 -10.31 -45.35
C ARG A 44 25.29 -10.88 -44.75
N ASN A 45 24.71 -10.15 -43.81
CA ASN A 45 23.34 -10.35 -43.39
C ASN A 45 22.42 -9.72 -44.43
N CYS A 46 21.69 -10.54 -45.19
CA CYS A 46 20.82 -10.12 -46.30
C CYS A 46 19.52 -9.43 -45.83
N TYR A 47 19.57 -8.64 -44.75
CA TYR A 47 18.42 -7.89 -44.27
C TYR A 47 18.46 -6.47 -44.82
N THR A 48 17.29 -5.96 -45.22
CA THR A 48 17.12 -4.56 -45.61
C THR A 48 17.24 -3.69 -44.37
N LEU A 49 18.42 -3.13 -44.17
CA LEU A 49 18.68 -2.21 -43.07
C LEU A 49 18.12 -0.80 -43.38
N PRO A 50 17.63 -0.08 -42.37
CA PRO A 50 17.30 1.33 -42.53
C PRO A 50 18.54 2.13 -42.97
N GLY A 51 18.31 3.23 -43.70
CA GLY A 51 19.33 4.01 -44.40
C GLY A 51 20.42 4.59 -43.50
N ILE A 52 21.39 5.27 -44.12
CA ILE A 52 22.62 5.76 -43.46
C ILE A 52 22.30 6.72 -42.30
N ASP A 53 21.19 7.44 -42.36
CA ASP A 53 20.79 8.41 -41.33
C ASP A 53 20.16 7.76 -40.08
N PHE A 54 19.95 6.43 -40.10
CA PHE A 54 19.38 5.72 -38.96
C PHE A 54 20.44 5.40 -37.91
N SER A 55 20.27 5.98 -36.72
CA SER A 55 21.08 5.65 -35.55
C SER A 55 20.54 4.41 -34.86
N TYR A 56 21.31 3.32 -34.87
CA TYR A 56 20.99 2.11 -34.11
C TYR A 56 21.20 2.34 -32.61
N GLY A 57 20.30 1.82 -31.79
CA GLY A 57 20.37 1.93 -30.34
C GLY A 57 19.06 2.43 -29.72
N LEU A 58 18.98 2.37 -28.39
CA LEU A 58 17.86 2.89 -27.62
C LEU A 58 18.04 4.40 -27.44
N TYR A 59 17.33 5.20 -28.24
CA TYR A 59 17.24 6.65 -28.02
C TYR A 59 16.22 6.95 -26.92
N ILE A 60 16.71 7.35 -25.74
CA ILE A 60 15.87 7.81 -24.64
C ILE A 60 15.58 9.29 -24.88
N HIS A 61 14.44 9.56 -25.53
CA HIS A 61 13.99 10.93 -25.75
C HIS A 61 13.61 11.58 -24.41
N ARG A 62 14.43 12.52 -23.93
CA ARG A 62 14.12 13.33 -22.75
C ARG A 62 13.06 14.35 -23.12
N ARG A 63 11.82 14.06 -22.72
CA ARG A 63 10.68 14.96 -22.89
C ARG A 63 10.52 15.93 -21.72
N ASP A 64 11.34 15.75 -20.69
CA ASP A 64 11.34 16.56 -19.48
C ASP A 64 12.13 17.83 -19.80
N GLY A 65 11.52 19.01 -19.71
CA GLY A 65 12.12 20.34 -19.89
C GLY A 65 13.15 20.70 -18.81
N GLY A 66 13.78 19.69 -18.22
CA GLY A 66 14.92 19.77 -17.32
C GLY A 66 14.57 20.29 -15.93
N VAL A 67 15.64 20.71 -15.25
CA VAL A 67 15.58 21.33 -13.92
C VAL A 67 14.61 22.53 -13.82
N PRO A 68 14.55 23.46 -14.80
CA PRO A 68 13.64 24.59 -14.68
C PRO A 68 12.16 24.16 -14.74
N GLU A 69 11.81 23.15 -15.53
CA GLU A 69 10.45 22.61 -15.54
C GLU A 69 10.11 21.92 -14.21
N ALA A 70 11.07 21.21 -13.60
CA ALA A 70 10.88 20.52 -12.33
C ALA A 70 10.73 21.47 -11.12
N ILE A 71 11.43 22.61 -11.11
CA ILE A 71 11.40 23.58 -10.00
C ILE A 71 10.27 24.62 -10.20
N GLY A 72 10.02 25.03 -11.45
CA GLY A 72 9.15 26.16 -11.77
C GLY A 72 7.65 25.87 -11.80
N HIS A 73 7.24 24.60 -11.74
CA HIS A 73 5.82 24.22 -11.86
C HIS A 73 5.27 23.67 -10.56
N TRP A 74 4.29 24.36 -9.97
CA TRP A 74 3.40 23.73 -8.99
C TRP A 74 2.64 22.63 -9.73
N ASN A 75 2.81 21.36 -9.33
CA ASN A 75 2.12 20.22 -9.92
C ASN A 75 0.61 20.32 -9.65
N THR A 76 -0.07 21.16 -10.41
CA THR A 76 -1.51 21.10 -10.57
C THR A 76 -1.72 19.92 -11.51
N ALA A 77 -2.26 18.82 -11.00
CA ALA A 77 -2.57 17.66 -11.81
C ALA A 77 -3.44 18.14 -12.99
N LYS A 78 -2.82 18.31 -14.16
CA LYS A 78 -3.57 18.59 -15.38
C LYS A 78 -4.50 17.39 -15.51
N PRO A 79 -5.82 17.59 -15.60
CA PRO A 79 -6.72 16.47 -15.85
C PRO A 79 -6.21 15.85 -17.14
N THR A 80 -5.64 14.65 -17.04
CA THR A 80 -5.25 13.87 -18.21
C THR A 80 -6.48 13.88 -19.09
N THR A 81 -6.38 14.47 -20.28
CA THR A 81 -7.41 14.36 -21.28
C THR A 81 -7.54 12.87 -21.52
N VAL A 82 -8.55 12.26 -20.92
CA VAL A 82 -8.83 10.85 -21.08
C VAL A 82 -9.18 10.74 -22.55
N LEU A 83 -8.18 10.40 -23.37
CA LEU A 83 -8.41 10.01 -24.75
C LEU A 83 -9.58 9.04 -24.69
N PRO A 84 -10.65 9.26 -25.47
CA PRO A 84 -11.82 8.41 -25.39
C PRO A 84 -11.33 7.00 -25.65
N GLN A 85 -11.27 6.21 -24.57
CA GLN A 85 -10.87 4.82 -24.67
C GLN A 85 -11.83 4.23 -25.69
N LYS A 86 -11.29 3.67 -26.77
CA LYS A 86 -12.10 3.01 -27.79
C LYS A 86 -12.67 1.76 -27.13
N MET A 87 -13.79 1.93 -26.43
CA MET A 87 -14.47 0.84 -25.75
C MET A 87 -14.80 -0.22 -26.81
N PRO A 88 -14.35 -1.47 -26.63
CA PRO A 88 -14.57 -2.51 -27.63
C PRO A 88 -16.07 -2.79 -27.77
N ARG A 89 -16.49 -3.12 -29.00
CA ARG A 89 -17.89 -3.50 -29.27
C ARG A 89 -18.23 -4.83 -28.62
N ASP A 90 -19.46 -4.97 -28.14
CA ASP A 90 -19.94 -6.23 -27.57
C ASP A 90 -20.72 -7.06 -28.59
N PHE A 91 -19.99 -7.84 -29.39
CA PHE A 91 -20.60 -8.69 -30.40
C PHE A 91 -21.56 -9.73 -29.81
N ILE A 92 -21.37 -10.17 -28.56
CA ILE A 92 -22.24 -11.17 -27.94
C ILE A 92 -23.63 -10.57 -27.67
N ALA A 93 -23.68 -9.39 -27.06
CA ALA A 93 -24.94 -8.69 -26.82
C ALA A 93 -25.64 -8.31 -28.14
N MET A 94 -24.88 -7.77 -29.11
CA MET A 94 -25.39 -7.39 -30.43
C MET A 94 -25.98 -8.60 -31.18
N ASN A 95 -25.31 -9.76 -31.14
CA ASN A 95 -25.79 -10.96 -31.82
C ASN A 95 -27.08 -11.50 -31.17
N ARG A 96 -27.14 -11.49 -29.83
CA ARG A 96 -28.34 -11.93 -29.11
C ARG A 96 -29.54 -11.05 -29.45
N ASP A 97 -29.35 -9.74 -29.50
CA ASP A 97 -30.45 -8.82 -29.80
C ASP A 97 -30.80 -8.75 -31.29
N ALA A 98 -29.85 -9.02 -32.18
CA ALA A 98 -30.13 -9.21 -33.61
C ALA A 98 -30.99 -10.46 -33.85
N LEU A 99 -30.69 -11.57 -33.16
CA LEU A 99 -31.51 -12.78 -33.21
C LEU A 99 -32.91 -12.54 -32.64
N LYS A 100 -33.03 -11.82 -31.51
CA LYS A 100 -34.35 -11.41 -30.97
C LYS A 100 -35.16 -10.55 -31.93
N ALA A 101 -34.48 -9.73 -32.75
CA ALA A 101 -35.12 -8.92 -33.77
C ALA A 101 -35.47 -9.69 -35.05
N GLY A 102 -35.14 -10.99 -35.13
CA GLY A 102 -35.47 -11.85 -36.25
C GLY A 102 -34.49 -11.78 -37.44
N TYR A 103 -33.29 -11.22 -37.26
CA TYR A 103 -32.28 -11.24 -38.31
C TYR A 103 -31.62 -12.62 -38.39
N THR A 104 -31.54 -13.17 -39.60
CA THR A 104 -31.02 -14.53 -39.85
C THR A 104 -29.85 -14.53 -40.82
N THR A 105 -29.69 -13.48 -41.64
CA THR A 105 -28.68 -13.42 -42.70
C THR A 105 -27.48 -12.55 -42.29
N ALA A 106 -26.26 -12.96 -42.66
CA ALA A 106 -25.03 -12.20 -42.33
C ALA A 106 -25.06 -10.74 -42.79
N HIS A 107 -25.67 -10.44 -43.95
CA HIS A 107 -25.84 -9.06 -44.43
C HIS A 107 -26.71 -8.22 -43.48
N GLN A 108 -27.79 -8.80 -42.96
CA GLN A 108 -28.68 -8.15 -42.01
C GLN A 108 -27.98 -7.88 -40.67
N PHE A 109 -27.15 -8.82 -40.19
CA PHE A 109 -26.31 -8.61 -39.02
C PHE A 109 -25.33 -7.44 -39.23
N ASN A 110 -24.73 -7.31 -40.42
CA ASN A 110 -23.85 -6.18 -40.73
C ASN A 110 -24.59 -4.84 -40.73
N LEU A 111 -25.83 -4.78 -41.23
CA LEU A 111 -26.68 -3.60 -41.13
C LEU A 111 -27.04 -3.29 -39.67
N TYR A 112 -27.35 -4.33 -38.88
CA TYR A 112 -27.64 -4.21 -37.46
C TYR A 112 -26.44 -3.65 -36.67
N TYR A 113 -25.22 -4.11 -36.95
CA TYR A 113 -24.01 -3.62 -36.29
C TYR A 113 -23.70 -2.16 -36.58
N LYS A 114 -24.11 -1.66 -37.75
CA LYS A 114 -23.98 -0.25 -38.11
C LYS A 114 -25.04 0.60 -37.41
N ALA A 115 -26.26 0.08 -37.28
CA ALA A 115 -27.39 0.80 -36.69
C ALA A 115 -27.33 0.84 -35.14
N LYS A 116 -26.85 -0.23 -34.48
CA LYS A 116 -26.81 -0.34 -33.02
C LYS A 116 -25.38 -0.59 -32.53
N ASP A 117 -24.70 0.45 -32.06
CA ASP A 117 -23.35 0.34 -31.49
C ASP A 117 -23.42 0.07 -29.97
N ILE A 118 -23.40 -1.21 -29.58
CA ILE A 118 -23.33 -1.62 -28.16
C ILE A 118 -21.85 -1.81 -27.79
N ARG A 119 -21.35 -1.00 -26.84
CA ARG A 119 -19.96 -1.07 -26.37
C ARG A 119 -19.86 -1.70 -24.98
N ARG A 120 -18.81 -2.49 -24.76
CA ARG A 120 -18.52 -3.08 -23.45
C ARG A 120 -18.07 -1.99 -22.49
N LYS A 121 -18.64 -2.00 -21.28
CA LYS A 121 -18.10 -1.21 -20.17
C LYS A 121 -16.80 -1.85 -19.71
N ASP A 122 -15.79 -1.02 -19.42
CA ASP A 122 -14.54 -1.49 -18.81
C ASP A 122 -14.85 -1.95 -17.37
N GLU A 123 -15.14 -3.24 -17.19
CA GLU A 123 -15.30 -3.88 -15.88
C GLU A 123 -14.05 -3.67 -14.99
N GLU A 124 -12.87 -3.57 -15.61
CA GLU A 124 -11.60 -3.37 -14.90
C GLU A 124 -11.49 -2.03 -14.18
N LYS A 125 -12.16 -0.98 -14.68
CA LYS A 125 -12.24 0.32 -14.00
C LYS A 125 -13.24 0.34 -12.84
N ASN A 126 -14.11 -0.67 -12.75
CA ASN A 126 -15.16 -0.75 -11.74
C ASN A 126 -14.76 -1.61 -10.53
N ARG A 127 -13.58 -2.26 -10.55
CA ARG A 127 -13.07 -3.03 -9.41
C ARG A 127 -12.83 -2.17 -8.16
N PHE A 128 -12.69 -0.86 -8.34
CA PHE A 128 -12.45 0.10 -7.25
C PHE A 128 -13.69 0.89 -6.81
N LYS A 129 -14.89 0.61 -7.33
CA LYS A 129 -16.07 1.47 -7.06
C LYS A 129 -17.24 0.82 -6.30
N ILE A 130 -17.14 -0.42 -5.83
CA ILE A 130 -18.26 -1.05 -5.10
C ILE A 130 -17.84 -1.33 -3.66
N CYS A 131 -17.83 -0.24 -2.88
CA CYS A 131 -17.70 -0.21 -1.42
C CYS A 131 -16.37 -0.75 -0.84
N PRO A 132 -15.87 -0.14 0.26
CA PRO A 132 -14.95 -0.88 1.13
C PRO A 132 -15.64 -2.19 1.54
N PRO A 133 -14.91 -3.31 1.66
CA PRO A 133 -15.48 -4.55 2.15
C PRO A 133 -16.22 -4.27 3.46
N LYS A 134 -17.46 -4.79 3.59
CA LYS A 134 -18.27 -4.59 4.79
C LYS A 134 -17.49 -5.14 5.99
N ALA A 135 -16.94 -4.24 6.78
CA ALA A 135 -16.26 -4.58 8.00
C ALA A 135 -17.28 -5.23 8.96
N PRO A 136 -16.93 -6.32 9.66
CA PRO A 136 -17.85 -6.94 10.62
C PRO A 136 -18.22 -5.93 11.71
N ALA A 137 -19.42 -6.06 12.28
CA ALA A 137 -19.89 -5.16 13.32
C ALA A 137 -18.89 -5.17 14.52
N GLY A 138 -18.20 -4.05 14.73
CA GLY A 138 -17.14 -3.90 15.74
C GLY A 138 -15.70 -3.79 15.18
N PHE A 139 -15.49 -4.02 13.88
CA PHE A 139 -14.19 -3.83 13.26
C PHE A 139 -13.91 -2.35 13.02
N THR A 140 -12.93 -1.81 13.73
CA THR A 140 -12.44 -0.43 13.55
C THR A 140 -11.08 -0.48 12.88
N TYR A 141 -10.93 0.18 11.73
CA TYR A 141 -9.62 0.36 11.10
C TYR A 141 -8.81 1.37 11.94
N GLY A 142 -7.99 0.88 12.87
CA GLY A 142 -7.02 1.68 13.63
C GLY A 142 -7.26 1.74 15.14
N ILE A 143 -6.21 2.14 15.86
CA ILE A 143 -6.26 2.48 17.28
C ILE A 143 -6.89 3.86 17.40
N LYS A 144 -7.97 4.01 18.18
CA LYS A 144 -8.53 5.33 18.51
C LYS A 144 -7.39 6.17 19.08
N THR A 145 -7.05 7.28 18.43
CA THR A 145 -6.04 8.20 18.93
C THR A 145 -6.41 8.56 20.36
N ARG A 146 -5.55 8.25 21.32
CA ARG A 146 -5.69 8.77 22.68
C ARG A 146 -5.92 10.27 22.52
N PRO A 147 -7.00 10.86 23.06
CA PRO A 147 -7.19 12.30 22.93
C PRO A 147 -5.90 12.94 23.44
N SER A 148 -5.30 13.81 22.62
CA SER A 148 -4.19 14.63 23.05
C SER A 148 -4.59 15.34 24.34
N THR A 149 -3.62 15.67 25.19
CA THR A 149 -3.85 16.50 26.37
C THR A 149 -4.82 17.62 25.99
N PRO A 150 -6.02 17.69 26.59
CA PRO A 150 -7.09 18.57 26.11
C PRO A 150 -6.55 19.99 26.06
N LEU A 151 -6.48 20.57 24.86
CA LEU A 151 -5.84 21.87 24.62
C LEU A 151 -6.42 22.96 25.54
N PHE A 152 -7.72 22.85 25.83
CA PHE A 152 -8.41 23.75 26.74
C PHE A 152 -7.81 23.77 28.15
N ASP A 153 -7.44 22.61 28.70
CA ASP A 153 -6.84 22.53 30.05
C ASP A 153 -5.42 23.10 30.07
N LEU A 154 -4.71 23.07 28.93
CA LEU A 154 -3.42 23.74 28.76
C LEU A 154 -3.58 25.27 28.69
N LEU A 155 -4.54 25.76 27.90
CA LEU A 155 -4.85 27.19 27.78
C LEU A 155 -5.34 27.79 29.09
N GLN A 156 -6.12 27.03 29.87
CA GLN A 156 -6.59 27.43 31.20
C GLN A 156 -5.54 27.23 32.30
N HIS A 157 -4.34 26.75 31.98
CA HIS A 157 -3.28 26.48 32.94
C HIS A 157 -3.69 25.54 34.11
N LYS A 158 -4.68 24.65 33.92
CA LYS A 158 -5.16 23.76 35.00
C LYS A 158 -4.05 22.90 35.62
N TYR A 159 -3.11 22.44 34.81
CA TYR A 159 -1.99 21.64 35.30
C TYR A 159 -1.03 22.42 36.20
N LYS A 160 -0.89 23.74 35.98
CA LYS A 160 -0.16 24.63 36.90
C LYS A 160 -0.91 24.74 38.22
N GLU A 161 -2.23 24.91 38.19
CA GLU A 161 -3.05 25.02 39.39
C GLU A 161 -3.01 23.75 40.24
N LEU A 162 -3.16 22.58 39.60
CA LEU A 162 -3.02 21.28 40.26
C LEU A 162 -1.65 21.10 40.92
N TRP A 163 -0.58 21.50 40.24
CA TRP A 163 0.76 21.46 40.81
C TRP A 163 0.90 22.40 42.02
N MET A 164 0.38 23.62 41.93
CA MET A 164 0.40 24.59 43.04
C MET A 164 -0.43 24.12 44.24
N GLU A 165 -1.53 23.41 44.01
CA GLU A 165 -2.36 22.80 45.06
C GLU A 165 -1.63 21.64 45.74
N GLN A 166 -0.97 20.79 44.96
CA GLN A 166 -0.12 19.72 45.49
C GLN A 166 1.02 20.26 46.35
N GLN A 167 1.70 21.33 45.91
CA GLN A 167 2.74 21.99 46.70
C GLN A 167 2.18 22.60 48.00
N ARG A 168 1.00 23.23 47.94
CA ARG A 168 0.31 23.73 49.14
C ARG A 168 -0.02 22.60 50.12
N ALA A 169 -0.53 21.47 49.63
CA ALA A 169 -0.84 20.30 50.44
C ALA A 169 0.42 19.76 51.13
N LEU A 170 1.52 19.60 50.39
CA LEU A 170 2.81 19.15 50.94
C LEU A 170 3.32 20.10 52.02
N ALA A 171 3.27 21.41 51.78
CA ALA A 171 3.70 22.41 52.77
C ALA A 171 2.81 22.39 54.03
N THR A 172 1.49 22.19 53.89
CA THR A 172 0.60 22.06 55.05
C THR A 172 0.88 20.79 55.86
N ALA A 173 1.12 19.67 55.19
CA ALA A 173 1.49 18.41 55.84
C ALA A 173 2.84 18.55 56.58
N GLU A 174 3.84 19.16 55.96
CA GLU A 174 5.15 19.39 56.59
C GLU A 174 5.04 20.31 57.82
N ARG A 175 4.23 21.38 57.74
CA ARG A 175 3.94 22.26 58.88
C ARG A 175 3.22 21.51 60.01
N ALA A 176 2.29 20.62 59.68
CA ALA A 176 1.59 19.81 60.68
C ALA A 176 2.55 18.83 61.39
N GLU A 177 3.45 18.19 60.65
CA GLU A 177 4.48 17.31 61.20
C GLU A 177 5.49 18.08 62.07
N LYS A 178 5.94 19.26 61.64
CA LYS A 178 6.78 20.15 62.46
C LYS A 178 6.06 20.60 63.74
N LYS A 179 4.77 20.94 63.66
CA LYS A 179 3.95 21.27 64.84
C LYS A 179 3.82 20.08 65.81
N LYS A 180 3.72 18.84 65.32
CA LYS A 180 3.71 17.64 66.18
C LYS A 180 5.06 17.44 66.89
N LYS A 181 6.17 17.61 66.18
CA LYS A 181 7.53 17.48 66.75
C LYS A 181 7.89 18.57 67.75
N GLY A 182 7.31 19.77 67.60
CA GLY A 182 7.50 20.90 68.52
C GLY A 182 6.63 20.84 69.79
N LYS A 183 5.68 19.88 69.90
CA LYS A 183 4.99 19.63 71.17
C LYS A 183 5.98 18.96 72.10
N VAL A 184 6.41 19.69 73.13
CA VAL A 184 7.27 19.14 74.20
C VAL A 184 6.58 17.91 74.76
N CYS A 185 7.18 16.74 74.58
CA CYS A 185 6.67 15.50 75.16
C CYS A 185 6.59 15.67 76.67
N GLU A 186 5.39 15.45 77.22
CA GLU A 186 5.19 15.52 78.66
C GLU A 186 6.05 14.45 79.34
N THR A 187 7.01 14.88 80.15
CA THR A 187 7.86 13.96 80.92
C THR A 187 7.02 13.29 82.01
N ARG A 188 7.38 12.08 82.45
CA ARG A 188 6.68 11.31 83.51
C ARG A 188 6.34 12.17 84.75
N THR A 189 7.21 13.10 85.13
CA THR A 189 7.01 14.03 86.24
C THR A 189 5.87 15.04 85.99
N THR A 190 5.75 15.57 84.77
CA THR A 190 4.67 16.50 84.39
C THR A 190 3.31 15.80 84.33
N LEU A 191 3.26 14.56 83.84
CA LEU A 191 2.04 13.73 83.82
C LEU A 191 1.56 13.43 85.26
N LEU A 192 2.46 13.03 86.16
CA LEU A 192 2.13 12.78 87.57
C LEU A 192 1.67 14.04 88.32
N ARG A 193 2.14 15.22 87.93
CA ARG A 193 1.66 16.50 88.51
C ARG A 193 0.26 16.88 88.05
N LYS A 194 -0.10 16.57 86.80
CA LYS A 194 -1.45 16.79 86.26
C LYS A 194 -2.45 15.81 86.84
N GLN A 195 -2.04 14.57 87.02
CA GLN A 195 -2.85 13.50 87.61
C GLN A 195 -2.69 13.49 89.13
N ARG A 196 -3.19 14.53 89.82
CA ARG A 196 -3.30 14.49 91.28
C ARG A 196 -4.28 13.38 91.66
N VAL A 197 -3.82 12.41 92.45
CA VAL A 197 -4.71 11.40 93.05
C VAL A 197 -5.72 12.17 93.91
N PRO A 198 -7.04 11.98 93.74
CA PRO A 198 -8.02 12.60 94.61
C PRO A 198 -7.72 12.16 96.05
N ALA A 199 -7.77 13.11 97.00
CA ALA A 199 -7.60 12.78 98.40
C ALA A 199 -8.60 11.68 98.75
N LYS A 200 -8.11 10.51 99.17
CA LYS A 200 -8.98 9.44 99.64
C LYS A 200 -9.75 10.03 100.84
N GLU A 201 -11.06 9.95 100.82
CA GLU A 201 -11.86 10.24 102.02
C GLU A 201 -11.44 9.23 103.07
N GLU A 202 -10.65 9.67 104.04
CA GLU A 202 -10.31 8.85 105.20
C GLU A 202 -11.61 8.63 105.98
N SER A 203 -12.16 7.43 105.84
CA SER A 203 -13.29 6.98 106.65
C SER A 203 -12.78 6.76 108.07
N PHE A 204 -12.79 7.83 108.87
CA PHE A 204 -12.55 7.73 110.30
C PHE A 204 -13.65 6.86 110.91
N TRP A 205 -13.27 5.80 111.62
CA TRP A 205 -14.20 4.92 112.31
C TRP A 205 -15.22 5.73 113.13
N HIS A 206 -16.51 5.63 112.78
CA HIS A 206 -17.60 6.26 113.53
C HIS A 206 -18.26 5.23 114.47
N LEU A 207 -18.53 5.64 115.71
CA LEU A 207 -19.23 4.83 116.71
C LEU A 207 -20.76 4.99 116.51
N PRO A 208 -21.53 3.91 116.29
CA PRO A 208 -22.93 4.00 115.85
C PRO A 208 -23.89 4.71 116.81
N HIS A 209 -23.59 4.79 118.11
CA HIS A 209 -24.52 5.37 119.08
C HIS A 209 -24.52 6.92 119.11
N LEU A 210 -23.58 7.56 118.40
CA LEU A 210 -23.43 9.02 118.35
C LEU A 210 -24.08 9.64 117.11
N GLU A 211 -24.69 8.84 116.24
CA GLU A 211 -25.56 9.36 115.19
C GLU A 211 -26.90 9.76 115.80
N LYS A 212 -27.19 11.06 115.82
CA LYS A 212 -28.44 11.61 116.36
C LYS A 212 -29.64 11.11 115.54
N VAL A 213 -30.67 10.62 116.24
CA VAL A 213 -32.02 10.34 115.71
C VAL A 213 -32.70 11.63 115.27
#